data_AF-A0A950UPG2-F1
#
_entry.id   AF-A0A950UPG2-F1
#
_cell.length_a   1.000
_cell.length_b   1.000
_cell.length_c   1.000
_cell.angle_alpha   90.00
_cell.angle_beta   90.00
_cell.angle_gamma   90.00
#
_symmetry.space_group_name_H-M   'P 1'
#
loop_
_entity.id
_entity.type
_entity.pdbx_description
1 polymer ?
#
loop_
_entity_poly.entity_id
_entity_poly.type
_entity_poly.pdbx_seq_one_letter_code
_entity_poly.pdbx_strand_id
1 'polypeptide(L)'
;MRSTTIGAAVASVACAIALAACSGNGTLPSSTMSAPQSQNAGAAPDTVAAPDTAAAPDTSGAPNGDASGSGNDLTTVSNDSIDGKVVTCATSPPQYEWIFEGTCTHFYLTKLGAKFALGKHDDITVSGSIGENNLKAKAIVYVADATNNKDILTYKGKKFPAYVARGKTFIYATAINQSKYVIIPKASKIPVLQYVISDGKGIPGKSCAAAVLTFSHGKPQWKPLPVHAKVQGKTVTITQYNATPNFQLPPQTPLYFGVNCF
;
A
#
# COMPACT_ATOMS: atom_id res chain seq x y z
N MET A 1 0.29 -17.20 69.01
CA MET A 1 0.92 -18.41 68.43
C MET A 1 -0.17 -19.41 68.06
N ARG A 2 -0.58 -19.47 66.79
CA ARG A 2 -1.21 -20.64 66.16
C ARG A 2 -0.94 -20.55 64.67
N SER A 3 0.00 -21.37 64.20
CA SER A 3 0.28 -21.61 62.79
C SER A 3 -0.81 -22.52 62.21
N THR A 4 -1.32 -22.19 61.03
CA THR A 4 -2.05 -23.15 60.20
C THR A 4 -1.45 -23.11 58.80
N THR A 5 -0.65 -24.12 58.51
CA THR A 5 -0.07 -24.43 57.20
C THR A 5 -1.12 -25.21 56.41
N ILE A 6 -1.52 -24.72 55.23
CA ILE A 6 -2.25 -25.53 54.24
C ILE A 6 -1.42 -25.51 52.96
N GLY A 7 -0.81 -26.65 52.68
CA GLY A 7 -0.25 -26.98 51.37
C GLY A 7 -1.17 -27.96 50.65
N ALA A 8 -1.29 -27.79 49.33
CA ALA A 8 -1.66 -28.75 48.28
C ALA A 8 -2.09 -27.93 47.05
N ALA A 9 -1.89 -28.31 45.80
CA ALA A 9 -1.07 -29.32 45.15
C ALA A 9 -1.00 -28.91 43.67
N VAL A 10 0.09 -29.30 43.02
CA VAL A 10 0.43 -29.01 41.62
C VAL A 10 -0.45 -29.85 40.68
N ALA A 11 -0.97 -29.24 39.61
CA ALA A 11 -1.39 -29.96 38.41
C ALA A 11 -0.97 -29.17 37.16
N SER A 12 0.28 -29.36 36.74
CA SER A 12 0.79 -28.85 35.46
C SER A 12 0.39 -29.81 34.34
N VAL A 13 -0.60 -29.43 33.53
CA VAL A 13 -0.96 -30.14 32.30
C VAL A 13 0.08 -29.75 31.24
N ALA A 14 1.01 -30.67 30.96
CA ALA A 14 1.92 -30.57 29.83
C ALA A 14 1.17 -30.99 28.56
N CYS A 15 0.81 -30.01 27.72
CA CYS A 15 0.28 -30.26 26.39
C CYS A 15 1.46 -30.36 25.41
N ALA A 16 1.87 -31.58 25.10
CA ALA A 16 2.85 -31.85 24.05
C ALA A 16 2.17 -31.72 22.68
N ILE A 17 2.37 -30.60 22.00
CA ILE A 17 2.00 -30.44 20.59
C ILE A 17 3.21 -30.88 19.76
N ALA A 18 3.12 -32.08 19.19
CA ALA A 18 4.05 -32.55 18.18
C ALA A 18 3.83 -31.77 16.88
N LEU A 19 4.73 -30.83 16.56
CA LEU A 19 4.84 -30.28 15.21
C LEU A 19 5.74 -31.18 14.37
N ALA A 20 5.13 -31.88 13.42
CA ALA A 20 5.83 -32.58 12.37
C ALA A 20 6.61 -31.57 11.51
N ALA A 21 7.92 -31.76 11.45
CA ALA A 21 8.83 -31.01 10.60
C ALA A 21 8.69 -31.49 9.15
N CYS A 22 8.11 -30.66 8.28
CA CYS A 22 8.37 -30.74 6.85
C CYS A 22 9.69 -30.00 6.56
N SER A 23 10.77 -30.76 6.47
CA SER A 23 12.07 -30.33 5.96
C SER A 23 11.95 -29.98 4.46
N GLY A 24 11.98 -28.70 4.14
CA GLY A 24 12.16 -28.20 2.78
C GLY A 24 13.38 -27.29 2.74
N ASN A 25 14.54 -27.85 2.41
CA ASN A 25 15.76 -27.10 2.09
C ASN A 25 15.52 -26.28 0.82
N GLY A 26 15.30 -24.97 0.97
CA GLY A 26 15.32 -24.01 -0.12
C GLY A 26 16.57 -23.13 0.00
N THR A 27 17.60 -23.45 -0.76
CA THR A 27 18.78 -22.61 -0.96
C THR A 27 18.38 -21.28 -1.61
N LEU A 28 18.66 -20.16 -0.92
CA LEU A 28 18.56 -18.82 -1.48
C LEU A 28 19.65 -18.63 -2.55
N PRO A 29 19.33 -18.18 -3.79
CA PRO A 29 20.36 -17.76 -4.72
C PRO A 29 20.85 -16.35 -4.37
N SER A 30 22.15 -16.22 -4.10
CA SER A 30 22.88 -14.96 -4.07
C SER A 30 22.88 -14.32 -5.45
N SER A 31 22.20 -13.19 -5.63
CA SER A 31 22.32 -12.37 -6.83
C SER A 31 23.47 -11.37 -6.65
N THR A 32 24.59 -11.65 -7.32
CA THR A 32 25.72 -10.75 -7.55
C THR A 32 25.27 -9.57 -8.42
N MET A 33 25.47 -8.34 -7.94
CA MET A 33 25.32 -7.14 -8.74
C MET A 33 26.57 -6.93 -9.59
N SER A 34 26.41 -6.88 -10.91
CA SER A 34 27.43 -6.42 -11.85
C SER A 34 27.01 -5.07 -12.43
N ALA A 35 27.79 -4.03 -12.13
CA ALA A 35 27.78 -2.76 -12.85
C ALA A 35 28.60 -2.89 -14.15
N PRO A 36 28.23 -2.14 -15.20
CA PRO A 36 29.25 -1.42 -15.98
C PRO A 36 28.85 0.05 -16.15
N GLN A 37 29.71 0.97 -15.71
CA GLN A 37 30.72 1.67 -16.52
C GLN A 37 30.15 2.75 -17.46
N SER A 38 30.37 3.98 -16.98
CA SER A 38 30.40 5.23 -17.74
C SER A 38 31.41 5.16 -18.89
N GLN A 39 31.01 5.62 -20.07
CA GLN A 39 31.92 6.11 -21.10
C GLN A 39 31.43 7.42 -21.69
N ASN A 40 32.42 8.19 -22.09
CA ASN A 40 32.49 9.64 -22.18
C ASN A 40 32.68 10.05 -23.65
N ALA A 41 32.41 11.33 -23.93
CA ALA A 41 33.00 12.20 -24.95
C ALA A 41 32.52 12.22 -26.42
N GLY A 42 32.28 13.46 -26.87
CA GLY A 42 32.56 14.00 -28.22
C GLY A 42 31.36 14.04 -29.17
N ALA A 43 31.07 15.08 -29.96
CA ALA A 43 31.66 16.40 -30.20
C ALA A 43 30.61 17.23 -31.00
N ALA A 44 30.68 18.57 -30.92
CA ALA A 44 29.99 19.50 -31.83
C ALA A 44 30.78 19.63 -33.16
N PRO A 45 30.18 20.10 -34.27
CA PRO A 45 30.10 21.57 -34.51
C PRO A 45 28.85 22.09 -35.27
N ASP A 46 28.35 23.24 -34.80
CA ASP A 46 28.10 24.53 -35.48
C ASP A 46 27.64 24.71 -36.96
N THR A 47 26.62 25.59 -37.09
CA THR A 47 26.25 26.57 -38.16
C THR A 47 25.56 26.00 -39.44
N VAL A 48 24.54 26.60 -40.10
CA VAL A 48 24.23 28.01 -40.43
C VAL A 48 22.74 28.20 -40.86
N ALA A 49 22.22 29.42 -40.61
CA ALA A 49 21.20 30.22 -41.34
C ALA A 49 19.68 29.93 -41.24
N ALA A 50 18.99 30.96 -40.72
CA ALA A 50 17.63 31.39 -41.05
C ALA A 50 17.62 32.13 -42.43
N PRO A 51 16.45 32.46 -43.05
CA PRO A 51 15.61 33.54 -42.53
C PRO A 51 14.07 33.39 -42.70
N ASP A 52 13.38 34.17 -41.87
CA ASP A 52 12.14 34.94 -42.06
C ASP A 52 10.94 34.37 -42.86
N THR A 53 9.73 34.43 -42.25
CA THR A 53 8.75 35.52 -42.53
C THR A 53 7.31 35.17 -42.07
N ALA A 54 6.82 36.00 -41.15
CA ALA A 54 5.48 36.61 -40.99
C ALA A 54 4.17 35.83 -40.68
N ALA A 55 3.48 36.46 -39.71
CA ALA A 55 2.07 36.87 -39.64
C ALA A 55 0.99 35.90 -39.11
N ALA A 56 0.46 36.27 -37.94
CA ALA A 56 -0.93 36.02 -37.53
C ALA A 56 -1.87 37.02 -38.25
N PRO A 57 -3.18 36.73 -38.34
CA PRO A 57 -4.07 37.19 -37.24
C PRO A 57 -5.22 36.24 -36.89
N ASP A 58 -5.88 36.60 -35.78
CA ASP A 58 -7.05 36.01 -35.14
C ASP A 58 -8.21 35.59 -36.06
N THR A 59 -8.95 34.56 -35.63
CA THR A 59 -10.39 34.49 -35.92
C THR A 59 -11.14 33.75 -34.80
N SER A 60 -12.03 34.50 -34.16
CA SER A 60 -13.13 34.05 -33.30
C SER A 60 -14.14 33.20 -34.07
N GLY A 61 -14.70 32.17 -33.43
CA GLY A 61 -15.91 31.51 -33.92
C GLY A 61 -16.28 30.22 -33.18
N ALA A 62 -17.11 30.32 -32.14
CA ALA A 62 -18.08 29.28 -31.81
C ALA A 62 -19.29 29.44 -32.76
N PRO A 63 -20.01 28.37 -33.16
CA PRO A 63 -21.02 27.78 -32.26
C PRO A 63 -21.26 26.26 -32.37
N ASN A 64 -21.88 25.73 -31.31
CA ASN A 64 -22.76 24.57 -31.16
C ASN A 64 -22.82 23.50 -32.26
N GLY A 65 -22.60 22.25 -31.84
CA GLY A 65 -23.03 21.04 -32.55
C GLY A 65 -22.84 19.80 -31.67
N ASP A 66 -23.94 19.31 -31.11
CA ASP A 66 -24.05 18.07 -30.34
C ASP A 66 -23.56 16.85 -31.12
N ALA A 67 -22.67 16.05 -30.52
CA ALA A 67 -22.53 14.64 -30.85
C ALA A 67 -21.79 13.86 -29.74
N SER A 68 -22.55 13.04 -29.02
CA SER A 68 -22.16 11.76 -28.44
C SER A 68 -21.04 11.79 -27.38
N GLY A 69 -21.46 12.02 -26.13
CA GLY A 69 -20.61 11.90 -24.95
C GLY A 69 -20.13 10.47 -24.73
N SER A 70 -18.86 10.22 -25.02
CA SER A 70 -18.07 9.19 -24.35
C SER A 70 -17.55 9.78 -23.03
N GLY A 71 -18.43 9.80 -22.04
CA GLY A 71 -18.10 10.24 -20.70
C GLY A 71 -17.20 9.21 -20.02
N ASN A 72 -15.91 9.50 -19.94
CA ASN A 72 -15.04 8.91 -18.93
C ASN A 72 -15.40 9.51 -17.57
N ASP A 73 -16.60 9.16 -17.08
CA ASP A 73 -17.07 9.55 -15.77
C ASP A 73 -16.43 8.62 -14.73
N LEU A 74 -15.31 9.09 -14.17
CA LEU A 74 -14.59 8.46 -13.08
C LEU A 74 -15.20 8.81 -11.71
N THR A 75 -16.49 9.13 -11.66
CA THR A 75 -17.20 9.53 -10.42
C THR A 75 -18.54 8.83 -10.27
N THR A 76 -18.51 7.50 -10.13
CA THR A 76 -19.53 6.76 -9.36
C THR A 76 -19.01 5.34 -9.11
N VAL A 77 -18.55 5.06 -7.90
CA VAL A 77 -18.43 3.67 -7.44
C VAL A 77 -19.81 3.33 -6.88
N SER A 78 -20.61 2.60 -7.67
CA SER A 78 -21.81 1.96 -7.16
C SER A 78 -21.41 1.08 -5.98
N ASN A 79 -22.00 1.38 -4.81
CA ASN A 79 -22.04 0.51 -3.65
C ASN A 79 -22.94 -0.70 -3.96
N ASP A 80 -22.58 -1.49 -4.96
CA ASP A 80 -23.19 -2.80 -5.14
C ASP A 80 -22.67 -3.70 -4.03
N SER A 81 -23.49 -3.75 -2.97
CA SER A 81 -23.67 -4.86 -2.03
C SER A 81 -22.50 -5.85 -1.98
N ILE A 82 -21.44 -5.47 -1.26
CA ILE A 82 -20.49 -6.45 -0.74
C ILE A 82 -21.20 -7.11 0.45
N ASP A 83 -21.80 -8.26 0.19
CA ASP A 83 -22.51 -9.07 1.16
C ASP A 83 -21.63 -9.29 2.40
N GLY A 84 -22.19 -8.92 3.55
CA GLY A 84 -21.50 -8.53 4.78
C GLY A 84 -20.98 -9.69 5.60
N LYS A 85 -20.15 -10.55 5.03
CA LYS A 85 -19.25 -11.39 5.83
C LYS A 85 -17.91 -10.69 5.95
N VAL A 86 -17.76 -9.91 7.03
CA VAL A 86 -16.44 -9.47 7.51
C VAL A 86 -15.67 -10.74 7.87
N VAL A 87 -14.96 -11.28 6.89
CA VAL A 87 -13.96 -12.31 7.14
C VAL A 87 -12.85 -11.59 7.88
N THR A 88 -12.71 -11.83 9.17
CA THR A 88 -11.49 -11.49 9.90
C THR A 88 -10.39 -12.34 9.27
N CYS A 89 -9.68 -11.83 8.28
CA CYS A 89 -8.40 -12.42 7.90
C CYS A 89 -7.42 -12.03 9.00
N ALA A 90 -7.49 -12.71 10.15
CA ALA A 90 -6.26 -12.98 10.87
C ALA A 90 -5.37 -13.68 9.83
N THR A 91 -4.48 -12.92 9.19
CA THR A 91 -3.77 -13.26 7.94
C THR A 91 -3.47 -14.74 7.91
N SER A 92 -4.38 -15.51 7.32
CA SER A 92 -4.28 -16.95 7.25
C SER A 92 -3.33 -17.26 6.10
N PRO A 93 -2.56 -18.35 6.19
CA PRO A 93 -1.25 -18.46 5.56
C PRO A 93 -1.20 -18.04 4.08
N PRO A 94 -0.10 -17.41 3.66
CA PRO A 94 1.15 -17.30 4.43
C PRO A 94 1.14 -16.16 5.45
N GLN A 95 1.68 -16.41 6.64
CA GLN A 95 1.90 -15.37 7.65
C GLN A 95 3.19 -14.64 7.32
N TYR A 96 3.07 -13.43 6.77
CA TYR A 96 4.18 -12.83 6.06
C TYR A 96 5.15 -12.01 6.92
N GLU A 97 4.71 -11.35 7.99
CA GLU A 97 5.60 -10.94 9.08
C GLU A 97 4.83 -10.35 10.28
N TRP A 98 3.69 -9.70 10.10
CA TRP A 98 2.84 -9.24 11.19
C TRP A 98 1.37 -9.45 10.84
N ILE A 99 0.52 -9.65 11.84
CA ILE A 99 -0.92 -9.88 11.66
C ILE A 99 -1.66 -8.59 12.02
N PHE A 100 -2.51 -8.13 11.12
CA PHE A 100 -3.34 -6.95 11.29
C PHE A 100 -4.75 -7.45 11.65
N GLU A 101 -5.27 -7.03 12.81
CA GLU A 101 -6.57 -7.47 13.34
C GLU A 101 -7.75 -6.65 12.81
N GLY A 102 -7.49 -5.60 12.02
CA GLY A 102 -8.54 -4.86 11.33
C GLY A 102 -9.13 -5.63 10.16
N THR A 103 -9.69 -4.89 9.21
CA THR A 103 -10.40 -5.50 8.09
C THR A 103 -9.45 -5.96 6.99
N CYS A 104 -9.87 -6.96 6.23
CA CYS A 104 -9.10 -7.48 5.10
C CYS A 104 -9.99 -7.67 3.87
N THR A 105 -9.36 -7.71 2.70
CA THR A 105 -9.99 -8.18 1.47
C THR A 105 -8.93 -8.73 0.52
N HIS A 106 -9.38 -9.32 -0.58
CA HIS A 106 -8.52 -9.49 -1.74
C HIS A 106 -9.22 -8.93 -2.98
N PHE A 107 -8.42 -8.51 -3.95
CA PHE A 107 -8.91 -8.09 -5.24
C PHE A 107 -7.99 -8.58 -6.32
N TYR A 108 -8.48 -8.46 -7.55
CA TYR A 108 -7.75 -8.86 -8.71
C TYR A 108 -7.14 -7.65 -9.43
N LEU A 109 -5.81 -7.61 -9.49
CA LEU A 109 -5.07 -6.58 -10.18
C LEU A 109 -4.80 -6.98 -11.64
N THR A 110 -5.03 -6.04 -12.56
CA THR A 110 -4.70 -6.19 -13.99
C THR A 110 -3.63 -5.16 -14.38
N LYS A 111 -3.17 -5.20 -15.64
CA LYS A 111 -2.25 -4.19 -16.19
C LYS A 111 -2.76 -2.75 -16.05
N LEU A 112 -4.08 -2.55 -16.16
CA LEU A 112 -4.73 -1.23 -16.09
C LEU A 112 -4.94 -0.75 -14.65
N GLY A 113 -4.69 -1.61 -13.66
CA GLY A 113 -5.00 -1.34 -12.27
C GLY A 113 -6.24 -2.07 -11.77
N ALA A 114 -6.65 -1.70 -10.56
CA ALA A 114 -7.87 -2.16 -9.89
C ALA A 114 -8.19 -1.26 -8.68
N LYS A 115 -9.46 -1.29 -8.25
CA LYS A 115 -9.93 -0.68 -7.01
C LYS A 115 -10.10 -1.74 -5.92
N PHE A 116 -10.07 -1.31 -4.67
CA PHE A 116 -10.38 -2.13 -3.50
C PHE A 116 -11.12 -1.31 -2.46
N ALA A 117 -11.87 -2.02 -1.61
CA ALA A 117 -12.49 -1.48 -0.41
C ALA A 117 -12.36 -2.50 0.70
N LEU A 118 -11.98 -2.04 1.88
CA LEU A 118 -11.97 -2.83 3.10
C LEU A 118 -13.30 -2.64 3.85
N GLY A 119 -13.56 -3.54 4.79
CA GLY A 119 -14.69 -3.39 5.70
C GLY A 119 -14.51 -2.18 6.63
N LYS A 120 -15.52 -1.94 7.46
CA LYS A 120 -15.44 -0.93 8.53
C LYS A 120 -14.77 -1.54 9.77
N HIS A 121 -13.81 -0.83 10.37
CA HIS A 121 -13.15 -1.21 11.64
C HIS A 121 -13.09 0.00 12.58
N ASP A 122 -13.63 -0.06 13.80
CA ASP A 122 -13.60 1.02 14.81
C ASP A 122 -14.07 2.43 14.37
N ASP A 123 -14.97 2.49 13.38
CA ASP A 123 -15.46 3.70 12.68
C ASP A 123 -14.66 4.18 11.47
N ILE A 124 -13.62 3.43 11.14
CA ILE A 124 -12.73 3.71 10.03
C ILE A 124 -13.13 2.85 8.83
N THR A 125 -13.14 3.48 7.66
CA THR A 125 -13.25 2.79 6.37
C THR A 125 -12.06 3.15 5.50
N VAL A 126 -11.50 2.15 4.82
CA VAL A 126 -10.39 2.33 3.90
C VAL A 126 -10.77 1.76 2.53
N SER A 127 -10.64 2.58 1.50
CA SER A 127 -10.73 2.13 0.11
C SER A 127 -9.58 2.72 -0.70
N GLY A 128 -9.42 2.26 -1.93
CA GLY A 128 -8.33 2.77 -2.75
C GLY A 128 -8.25 2.14 -4.14
N SER A 129 -7.15 2.44 -4.81
CA SER A 129 -6.83 1.89 -6.11
C SER A 129 -5.33 1.78 -6.32
N ILE A 130 -4.93 0.79 -7.12
CA ILE A 130 -3.59 0.69 -7.72
C ILE A 130 -3.77 0.93 -9.21
N GLY A 131 -2.99 1.85 -9.77
CA GLY A 131 -3.06 2.24 -11.16
C GLY A 131 -2.37 1.26 -12.12
N GLU A 132 -2.01 1.80 -13.29
CA GLU A 132 -1.29 1.05 -14.32
C GLU A 132 0.02 0.46 -13.81
N ASN A 133 0.37 -0.72 -14.33
CA ASN A 133 1.53 -1.48 -13.89
C ASN A 133 2.11 -2.38 -14.99
N ASN A 134 3.12 -3.18 -14.64
CA ASN A 134 3.85 -4.06 -15.55
C ASN A 134 3.23 -5.47 -15.73
N LEU A 135 2.10 -5.79 -15.10
CA LEU A 135 1.52 -7.11 -15.20
C LEU A 135 1.15 -7.49 -16.64
N LYS A 136 1.48 -8.74 -17.00
CA LYS A 136 1.04 -9.37 -18.26
C LYS A 136 -0.22 -10.23 -18.08
N ALA A 137 -0.46 -10.66 -16.84
CA ALA A 137 -1.60 -11.48 -16.45
C ALA A 137 -2.17 -10.96 -15.12
N LYS A 138 -3.40 -11.36 -14.82
CA LYS A 138 -4.12 -11.03 -13.59
C LYS A 138 -3.35 -11.54 -12.35
N ALA A 139 -3.30 -10.73 -11.29
CA ALA A 139 -2.71 -11.09 -10.00
C ALA A 139 -3.75 -10.95 -8.88
N ILE A 140 -3.66 -11.78 -7.83
CA ILE A 140 -4.45 -11.60 -6.61
C ILE A 140 -3.62 -10.78 -5.63
N VAL A 141 -4.20 -9.71 -5.11
CA VAL A 141 -3.60 -8.87 -4.08
C VAL A 141 -4.49 -8.90 -2.85
N TYR A 142 -3.90 -9.24 -1.70
CA TYR A 142 -4.56 -9.17 -0.40
C TYR A 142 -4.21 -7.83 0.23
N VAL A 143 -5.18 -7.19 0.89
CA VAL A 143 -4.98 -5.95 1.63
C VAL A 143 -5.64 -6.08 2.99
N ALA A 144 -4.99 -5.54 4.03
CA ALA A 144 -5.56 -5.42 5.36
C ALA A 144 -5.15 -4.11 6.04
N ASP A 145 -5.92 -3.65 7.03
CA ASP A 145 -5.67 -2.44 7.81
C ASP A 145 -5.68 -2.66 9.33
N ALA A 146 -5.15 -1.69 10.08
CA ALA A 146 -5.05 -1.67 11.54
C ALA A 146 -4.91 -0.23 12.06
N THR A 147 -5.36 0.06 13.28
CA THR A 147 -5.47 1.46 13.79
C THR A 147 -4.39 1.86 14.79
N ASN A 148 -3.29 1.11 14.87
CA ASN A 148 -2.20 1.30 15.86
C ASN A 148 -2.64 1.10 17.33
N ASN A 149 -3.90 0.75 17.60
CA ASN A 149 -4.46 0.53 18.94
C ASN A 149 -4.23 -0.90 19.47
N LYS A 150 -3.04 -1.46 19.21
CA LYS A 150 -2.66 -2.87 19.47
C LYS A 150 -3.24 -3.90 18.50
N ASP A 151 -3.94 -3.45 17.46
CA ASP A 151 -4.46 -4.28 16.35
C ASP A 151 -3.35 -4.88 15.45
N ILE A 152 -2.08 -4.83 15.86
CA ILE A 152 -0.97 -5.44 15.14
C ILE A 152 -0.26 -6.40 16.08
N LEU A 153 -0.41 -7.70 15.82
CA LEU A 153 0.17 -8.75 16.63
C LEU A 153 1.67 -8.87 16.36
N THR A 154 2.42 -9.15 17.43
CA THR A 154 3.84 -9.51 17.34
C THR A 154 4.01 -10.83 16.60
N TYR A 155 5.12 -10.97 15.88
CA TYR A 155 5.46 -12.20 15.18
C TYR A 155 6.91 -12.57 15.44
N LYS A 156 7.15 -13.85 15.73
CA LYS A 156 8.49 -14.36 16.11
C LYS A 156 9.18 -13.48 17.17
N GLY A 157 8.41 -12.98 18.15
CA GLY A 157 8.89 -12.11 19.22
C GLY A 157 9.21 -10.66 18.81
N LYS A 158 9.03 -10.29 17.53
CA LYS A 158 9.28 -8.94 17.03
C LYS A 158 8.01 -8.10 17.04
N LYS A 159 8.10 -6.91 17.64
CA LYS A 159 7.06 -5.88 17.56
C LYS A 159 7.05 -5.24 16.17
N PHE A 160 5.87 -4.82 15.72
CA PHE A 160 5.74 -4.04 14.50
C PHE A 160 6.47 -2.69 14.66
N PRO A 161 7.29 -2.27 13.69
CA PRO A 161 8.02 -1.01 13.78
C PRO A 161 7.04 0.16 13.70
N ALA A 162 6.85 0.86 14.82
CA ALA A 162 5.99 2.04 14.85
C ALA A 162 6.47 3.11 13.87
N TYR A 163 5.54 3.70 13.11
CA TYR A 163 5.84 4.87 12.30
C TYR A 163 5.82 6.12 13.17
N VAL A 164 7.01 6.69 13.39
CA VAL A 164 7.21 7.92 14.17
C VAL A 164 7.48 9.06 13.20
N ALA A 165 6.52 9.96 13.07
CA ALA A 165 6.59 11.16 12.26
C ALA A 165 5.87 12.32 12.97
N ARG A 166 5.89 13.52 12.38
CA ARG A 166 5.10 14.65 12.88
C ARG A 166 3.61 14.31 12.78
N GLY A 167 2.92 14.24 13.91
CA GLY A 167 1.50 13.95 14.01
C GLY A 167 1.21 12.59 14.64
N LYS A 168 -0.04 12.13 14.54
CA LYS A 168 -0.46 10.82 15.03
C LYS A 168 -0.55 9.85 13.87
N THR A 169 0.14 8.72 13.98
CA THR A 169 -0.07 7.60 13.06
C THR A 169 -1.43 7.00 13.34
N PHE A 170 -2.30 7.07 12.33
CA PHE A 170 -3.72 6.82 12.45
C PHE A 170 -4.12 5.47 11.87
N ILE A 171 -3.50 5.07 10.75
CA ILE A 171 -3.72 3.77 10.10
C ILE A 171 -2.39 3.17 9.69
N TYR A 172 -2.29 1.86 9.85
CA TYR A 172 -1.39 1.04 9.06
C TYR A 172 -2.18 0.19 8.09
N ALA A 173 -1.60 -0.07 6.93
CA ALA A 173 -2.13 -1.06 6.00
C ALA A 173 -1.01 -1.98 5.52
N THR A 174 -1.38 -3.16 5.03
CA THR A 174 -0.48 -4.09 4.36
C THR A 174 -1.08 -4.53 3.04
N ALA A 175 -0.25 -4.71 2.02
CA ALA A 175 -0.64 -5.29 0.75
C ALA A 175 0.30 -6.45 0.39
N ILE A 176 -0.26 -7.57 -0.04
CA ILE A 176 0.49 -8.78 -0.39
C ILE A 176 0.10 -9.23 -1.79
N ASN A 177 1.10 -9.31 -2.67
CA ASN A 177 0.96 -9.86 -4.01
C ASN A 177 1.12 -11.39 -3.98
N GLN A 178 0.06 -12.13 -4.29
CA GLN A 178 0.10 -13.61 -4.34
C GLN A 178 0.66 -14.17 -5.65
N SER A 179 0.96 -13.33 -6.64
CA SER A 179 1.59 -13.77 -7.87
C SER A 179 3.09 -14.02 -7.68
N LYS A 180 3.70 -14.70 -8.65
CA LYS A 180 5.15 -14.92 -8.73
C LYS A 180 5.93 -13.76 -9.36
N TYR A 181 5.26 -12.69 -9.79
CA TYR A 181 5.86 -11.58 -10.51
C TYR A 181 5.89 -10.32 -9.66
N VAL A 182 6.96 -9.54 -9.74
CA VAL A 182 7.01 -8.21 -9.10
C VAL A 182 6.04 -7.29 -9.83
N ILE A 183 5.10 -6.68 -9.10
CA ILE A 183 4.23 -5.63 -9.63
C ILE A 183 4.95 -4.31 -9.47
N ILE A 184 5.27 -3.68 -10.59
CA ILE A 184 5.90 -2.37 -10.67
C ILE A 184 4.86 -1.41 -11.26
N PRO A 185 4.34 -0.48 -10.44
CA PRO A 185 3.46 0.57 -10.92
C PRO A 185 4.16 1.46 -11.94
N LYS A 186 3.39 2.00 -12.87
CA LYS A 186 3.87 2.88 -13.93
C LYS A 186 3.28 4.26 -13.75
N ALA A 187 4.12 5.28 -13.89
CA ALA A 187 3.64 6.64 -14.00
C ALA A 187 2.71 6.74 -15.23
N SER A 188 1.53 7.29 -15.01
CA SER A 188 0.45 7.43 -15.98
C SER A 188 -0.33 8.71 -15.65
N LYS A 189 -1.35 9.03 -16.46
CA LYS A 189 -2.36 10.06 -16.14
C LYS A 189 -3.24 9.67 -14.94
N ILE A 190 -3.30 8.37 -14.63
CA ILE A 190 -4.03 7.82 -13.48
C ILE A 190 -3.08 7.71 -12.28
N PRO A 191 -3.54 7.97 -11.04
CA PRO A 191 -2.74 7.72 -9.85
C PRO A 191 -2.15 6.31 -9.82
N VAL A 192 -0.87 6.22 -9.50
CA VAL A 192 -0.18 4.96 -9.22
C VAL A 192 -0.79 4.28 -8.00
N LEU A 193 -1.15 5.07 -6.99
CA LEU A 193 -1.80 4.61 -5.77
C LEU A 193 -2.73 5.70 -5.25
N GLN A 194 -3.92 5.30 -4.83
CA GLN A 194 -4.85 6.17 -4.11
C GLN A 194 -5.41 5.43 -2.90
N TYR A 195 -5.46 6.12 -1.76
CA TYR A 195 -6.18 5.69 -0.57
C TYR A 195 -7.20 6.75 -0.18
N VAL A 196 -8.42 6.31 0.11
CA VAL A 196 -9.48 7.13 0.70
C VAL A 196 -9.75 6.56 2.08
N ILE A 197 -9.50 7.36 3.10
CA ILE A 197 -9.69 7.00 4.49
C ILE A 197 -10.78 7.89 5.04
N SER A 198 -11.81 7.30 5.65
CA SER A 198 -12.83 8.04 6.39
C SER A 198 -12.92 7.52 7.82
N ASP A 199 -13.14 8.42 8.78
CA ASP A 199 -13.37 8.08 10.18
C ASP A 199 -14.64 8.75 10.68
N GLY A 200 -15.60 7.96 11.15
CA GLY A 200 -16.84 8.45 11.77
C GLY A 200 -16.60 9.42 12.93
N LYS A 201 -15.48 9.30 13.64
CA LYS A 201 -15.04 10.16 14.75
C LYS A 201 -14.22 11.37 14.29
N GLY A 202 -13.80 11.40 13.03
CA GLY A 202 -13.01 12.46 12.42
C GLY A 202 -11.51 12.12 12.34
N ILE A 203 -10.87 12.54 11.25
CA ILE A 203 -9.43 12.34 11.03
C ILE A 203 -8.65 13.33 11.91
N PRO A 204 -7.64 12.89 12.67
CA PRO A 204 -6.84 13.79 13.50
C PRO A 204 -6.03 14.77 12.63
N GLY A 205 -5.99 16.04 13.01
CA GLY A 205 -5.22 17.07 12.29
C GLY A 205 -5.94 17.67 11.08
N LYS A 206 -5.20 18.41 10.24
CA LYS A 206 -5.69 19.06 9.03
C LYS A 206 -5.07 18.50 7.76
N SER A 207 -3.96 17.78 7.88
CA SER A 207 -3.27 17.13 6.77
C SER A 207 -2.82 15.74 7.16
N CYS A 208 -2.65 14.87 6.17
CA CYS A 208 -2.02 13.56 6.34
C CYS A 208 -0.88 13.38 5.35
N ALA A 209 0.08 12.55 5.73
CA ALA A 209 1.16 12.06 4.90
C ALA A 209 1.23 10.53 5.01
N ALA A 210 1.77 9.89 3.97
CA ALA A 210 1.96 8.45 3.93
C ALA A 210 3.43 8.07 3.90
N ALA A 211 3.75 6.89 4.40
CA ALA A 211 5.06 6.27 4.29
C ALA A 211 4.92 4.78 3.96
N VAL A 212 5.97 4.23 3.34
CA VAL A 212 6.13 2.80 3.13
C VAL A 212 7.22 2.26 4.04
N LEU A 213 7.02 1.07 4.59
CA LEU A 213 8.07 0.39 5.33
C LEU A 213 8.99 -0.32 4.36
N THR A 214 10.28 0.03 4.37
CA THR A 214 11.31 -0.68 3.62
C THR A 214 12.29 -1.38 4.56
N PHE A 215 13.07 -2.31 4.03
CA PHE A 215 14.09 -3.03 4.79
C PHE A 215 15.47 -2.71 4.21
N SER A 216 16.32 -2.03 4.99
CA SER A 216 17.71 -1.75 4.62
C SER A 216 18.61 -2.55 5.54
N HIS A 217 19.43 -3.45 4.96
CA HIS A 217 20.27 -4.37 5.73
C HIS A 217 19.50 -5.16 6.80
N GLY A 218 18.27 -5.60 6.47
CA GLY A 218 17.39 -6.33 7.39
C GLY A 218 16.75 -5.48 8.49
N LYS A 219 17.00 -4.17 8.53
CA LYS A 219 16.39 -3.25 9.49
C LYS A 219 15.18 -2.54 8.88
N PRO A 220 14.02 -2.53 9.55
CA PRO A 220 12.85 -1.81 9.09
C PRO A 220 13.09 -0.29 9.14
N GLN A 221 12.76 0.41 8.06
CA GLN A 221 12.83 1.85 7.95
C GLN A 221 11.61 2.40 7.22
N TRP A 222 10.88 3.32 7.87
CA TRP A 222 9.82 4.06 7.21
C TRP A 222 10.40 5.09 6.23
N LYS A 223 9.95 5.03 4.97
CA LYS A 223 10.29 5.97 3.91
C LYS A 223 9.05 6.79 3.55
N PRO A 224 9.06 8.12 3.81
CA PRO A 224 7.96 8.98 3.42
C PRO A 224 7.70 8.89 1.92
N LEU A 225 6.43 8.84 1.55
CA LEU A 225 6.00 9.07 0.18
C LEU A 225 5.89 10.59 -0.05
N PRO A 226 6.18 11.09 -1.26
CA PRO A 226 6.10 12.51 -1.58
C PRO A 226 4.64 12.95 -1.78
N VAL A 227 3.77 12.67 -0.79
CA VAL A 227 2.34 12.98 -0.82
C VAL A 227 1.92 13.63 0.49
N HIS A 228 1.19 14.73 0.33
CA HIS A 228 0.51 15.42 1.41
C HIS A 228 -0.94 15.62 1.00
N ALA A 229 -1.86 15.14 1.82
CA ALA A 229 -3.29 15.24 1.59
C ALA A 229 -3.93 16.14 2.64
N LYS A 230 -4.84 17.01 2.22
CA LYS A 230 -5.65 17.79 3.16
C LYS A 230 -6.82 16.93 3.65
N VAL A 231 -7.12 17.03 4.94
CA VAL A 231 -8.34 16.44 5.51
C VAL A 231 -9.54 17.28 5.08
N GLN A 232 -10.57 16.62 4.57
CA GLN A 232 -11.83 17.23 4.14
C GLN A 232 -12.97 16.63 4.96
N GLY A 233 -13.38 17.34 6.02
CA GLY A 233 -14.37 16.85 6.96
C GLY A 233 -13.88 15.59 7.69
N LYS A 234 -14.54 14.46 7.42
CA LYS A 234 -14.23 13.15 8.02
C LYS A 234 -13.38 12.25 7.13
N THR A 235 -12.89 12.77 6.01
CA THR A 235 -12.25 11.99 4.96
C THR A 235 -10.90 12.60 4.58
N VAL A 236 -9.95 11.77 4.20
CA VAL A 236 -8.70 12.17 3.56
C VAL A 236 -8.43 11.27 2.36
N THR A 237 -8.04 11.88 1.25
CA THR A 237 -7.68 11.19 0.01
C THR A 237 -6.20 11.39 -0.28
N ILE A 238 -5.41 10.34 -0.12
CA ILE A 238 -3.97 10.32 -0.38
C ILE A 238 -3.75 9.78 -1.79
N THR A 239 -3.20 10.61 -2.67
CA THR A 239 -3.01 10.26 -4.08
C THR A 239 -1.53 10.39 -4.47
N GLN A 240 -0.96 9.32 -5.00
CA GLN A 240 0.41 9.24 -5.50
C GLN A 240 0.37 9.05 -7.02
N TYR A 241 0.93 10.00 -7.77
CA TYR A 241 1.02 9.92 -9.24
C TYR A 241 2.35 9.33 -9.72
N ASN A 242 3.44 9.59 -8.99
CA ASN A 242 4.76 9.12 -9.38
C ASN A 242 5.00 7.70 -8.87
N ALA A 243 5.49 6.81 -9.74
CA ALA A 243 6.01 5.52 -9.31
C ALA A 243 7.33 5.75 -8.57
N THR A 244 7.33 5.64 -7.25
CA THR A 244 8.58 5.70 -6.47
C THR A 244 9.26 4.33 -6.52
N PRO A 245 10.61 4.26 -6.58
CA PRO A 245 11.31 2.98 -6.61
C PRO A 245 10.99 2.07 -5.41
N ASN A 246 10.60 2.67 -4.28
CA ASN A 246 10.24 1.99 -3.04
C ASN A 246 8.79 1.47 -3.02
N PHE A 247 7.98 1.80 -4.03
CA PHE A 247 6.60 1.36 -4.14
C PHE A 247 6.47 0.30 -5.23
N GLN A 248 6.81 -0.93 -4.87
CA GLN A 248 6.64 -2.14 -5.68
C GLN A 248 5.98 -3.21 -4.81
N LEU A 249 5.18 -4.09 -5.41
CA LEU A 249 4.63 -5.25 -4.68
C LEU A 249 5.45 -6.50 -5.04
N PRO A 250 6.48 -6.84 -4.26
CA PRO A 250 7.23 -8.07 -4.44
C PRO A 250 6.34 -9.32 -4.33
N PRO A 251 6.67 -10.41 -5.03
CA PRO A 251 5.99 -11.70 -4.89
C PRO A 251 5.98 -12.16 -3.43
N GLN A 252 4.80 -12.52 -2.93
CA GLN A 252 4.60 -13.19 -1.64
C GLN A 252 5.33 -12.49 -0.48
N THR A 253 5.46 -11.17 -0.57
CA THR A 253 6.16 -10.36 0.41
C THR A 253 5.27 -9.15 0.72
N PRO A 254 5.02 -8.86 2.00
CA PRO A 254 4.10 -7.82 2.41
C PRO A 254 4.76 -6.45 2.21
N LEU A 255 4.03 -5.52 1.63
CA LEU A 255 4.37 -4.10 1.65
C LEU A 255 3.50 -3.40 2.70
N TYR A 256 4.14 -2.76 3.68
CA TYR A 256 3.43 -2.06 4.74
C TYR A 256 3.40 -0.55 4.49
N PHE A 257 2.27 0.06 4.85
CA PHE A 257 1.99 1.48 4.73
C PHE A 257 1.63 2.04 6.09
N GLY A 258 2.02 3.28 6.35
CA GLY A 258 1.63 4.05 7.51
C GLY A 258 1.09 5.40 7.08
N VAL A 259 -0.05 5.80 7.64
CA VAL A 259 -0.64 7.12 7.44
C VAL A 259 -0.57 7.89 8.74
N ASN A 260 0.07 9.06 8.69
CA ASN A 260 0.20 9.95 9.83
C ASN A 260 -0.47 11.29 9.52
N CYS A 261 -1.26 11.80 10.47
CA CYS A 261 -2.01 13.04 10.29
C CYS A 261 -1.69 14.06 11.40
N PHE A 262 -1.63 15.34 11.02
CA PHE A 262 -1.15 16.48 11.81
C PHE A 262 -1.85 17.80 11.47
#